data_AF-A0A2A5JE55-F1
#
_entry.id   AF-A0A2A5JE55-F1
#
_cell.length_a   1.000
_cell.length_b   1.000
_cell.length_c   1.000
_cell.angle_alpha   90.00
_cell.angle_beta   90.00
_cell.angle_gamma   90.00
#
_symmetry.space_group_name_H-M   'P 1'
#
loop_
_entity.id
_entity.type
_entity.pdbx_description
1 polymer ?
#
loop_
_entity_poly.entity_id
_entity_poly.type
_entity_poly.pdbx_seq_one_letter_code
_entity_poly.pdbx_strand_id
1 'polypeptide(L)'
;MALKDLDTFFDPDLHLPIRGKTYTVPAPGAPEAARLRKQVIAEGVPPVEQVFEALKILGAEIDPETGDWSGGVYDEMVADDLPWPMIFHAGRTAIIHYGFTADMGESHWALAQLGKMVDLKDATEMVGKFMAHVKSKQ
;
A
#
# COMPACT_ATOMS: atom_id res chain seq x y z
N MET A 1 21.95 25.98 19.70
CA MET A 1 22.29 25.22 18.47
C MET A 1 21.14 25.40 17.50
N ALA A 2 21.41 25.72 16.23
CA ALA A 2 20.37 25.78 15.21
C ALA A 2 19.98 24.36 14.79
N LEU A 3 18.70 24.13 14.52
CA LEU A 3 18.22 22.88 13.93
C LEU A 3 18.69 22.80 12.47
N LYS A 4 18.97 21.58 11.99
CA LYS A 4 19.30 21.34 10.58
C LYS A 4 18.04 21.42 9.73
N ASP A 5 18.22 21.83 8.48
CA ASP A 5 17.16 21.78 7.48
C ASP A 5 16.67 20.33 7.29
N LEU A 6 15.35 20.15 7.27
CA LEU A 6 14.69 18.85 7.31
C LEU A 6 14.93 18.07 6.01
N ASP A 7 14.97 18.76 4.87
CA ASP A 7 15.20 18.18 3.54
C ASP A 7 16.58 17.55 3.39
N THR A 8 17.50 17.79 4.34
CA THR A 8 18.84 17.20 4.31
C THR A 8 18.89 15.76 4.83
N PHE A 9 17.84 15.26 5.48
CA PHE A 9 17.82 13.91 6.05
C PHE A 9 16.45 13.24 6.10
N PHE A 10 15.36 13.95 5.78
CA PHE A 10 14.01 13.41 5.79
C PHE A 10 13.50 13.21 4.37
N ASP A 11 13.20 11.96 4.03
CA ASP A 11 12.60 11.57 2.76
C ASP A 11 11.11 11.29 2.99
N PRO A 12 10.20 12.15 2.49
CA PRO A 12 8.77 12.00 2.71
C PRO A 12 8.12 11.05 1.69
N ASP A 13 8.83 10.67 0.63
CA ASP A 13 8.27 9.88 -0.45
C ASP A 13 8.18 8.40 -0.09
N LEU A 14 7.22 7.72 -0.68
CA LEU A 14 6.99 6.30 -0.47
C LEU A 14 7.66 5.51 -1.58
N HIS A 15 8.61 4.64 -1.21
CA HIS A 15 9.35 3.80 -2.14
C HIS A 15 8.83 2.37 -2.14
N LEU A 16 8.32 1.93 -3.29
CA LEU A 16 7.67 0.64 -3.48
C LEU A 16 8.51 -0.29 -4.38
N PRO A 17 9.20 -1.30 -3.83
CA PRO A 17 10.01 -2.21 -4.63
C PRO A 17 9.15 -3.29 -5.32
N ILE A 18 9.08 -3.27 -6.65
CA ILE A 18 8.34 -4.26 -7.46
C ILE A 18 9.25 -4.76 -8.57
N ARG A 19 9.41 -6.09 -8.69
CA ARG A 19 10.24 -6.75 -9.73
C ARG A 19 11.69 -6.23 -9.83
N GLY A 20 12.27 -5.80 -8.71
CA GLY A 20 13.64 -5.27 -8.67
C GLY A 20 13.79 -3.80 -9.11
N LYS A 21 12.69 -3.12 -9.46
CA LYS A 21 12.60 -1.67 -9.63
C LYS A 21 11.92 -1.05 -8.41
N THR A 22 12.36 0.15 -8.01
CA THR A 22 11.69 0.94 -6.98
C THR A 22 10.85 2.02 -7.65
N TYR A 23 9.56 2.03 -7.34
CA TYR A 23 8.62 3.07 -7.76
C TYR A 23 8.46 4.07 -6.63
N THR A 24 8.62 5.36 -6.93
CA THR A 24 8.49 6.43 -5.93
C THR A 24 7.13 7.07 -6.08
N VAL A 25 6.31 6.97 -5.03
CA VAL A 25 5.07 7.73 -4.91
C VAL A 25 5.40 9.01 -4.14
N PRO A 26 5.25 10.20 -4.74
CA PRO A 26 5.60 11.44 -4.07
C PRO A 26 4.64 11.73 -2.91
N ALA A 27 5.17 12.31 -1.84
CA ALA A 27 4.36 12.75 -0.72
C ALA A 27 3.31 13.79 -1.18
N PRO A 28 2.01 13.58 -0.88
CA PRO A 28 1.00 14.56 -1.26
C PRO A 28 1.13 15.84 -0.44
N GLY A 29 0.76 16.97 -1.04
CA GLY A 29 0.66 18.23 -0.31
C GLY A 29 -0.37 18.18 0.84
N ALA A 30 -0.23 19.07 1.82
CA ALA A 30 -1.04 19.07 3.04
C ALA A 30 -2.57 19.03 2.83
N PRO A 31 -3.18 19.74 1.84
CA PRO A 31 -4.62 19.64 1.59
C PRO A 31 -5.06 18.23 1.18
N GLU A 32 -4.26 17.57 0.34
CA GLU A 32 -4.56 16.23 -0.16
C GLU A 32 -4.32 15.18 0.93
N ALA A 33 -3.23 15.30 1.70
CA ALA A 33 -2.99 14.48 2.88
C ALA A 33 -4.14 14.58 3.90
N ALA A 34 -4.66 15.79 4.15
CA ALA A 34 -5.80 16.00 5.04
C ALA A 34 -7.10 15.36 4.51
N ARG A 35 -7.34 15.43 3.19
CA ARG A 35 -8.48 14.77 2.53
C ARG A 35 -8.40 13.25 2.69
N LEU A 36 -7.25 12.65 2.34
CA LEU A 36 -6.99 11.22 2.49
C LEU A 36 -7.17 10.79 3.94
N ARG A 37 -6.66 11.57 4.89
CA ARG A 37 -6.77 11.27 6.31
C ARG A 37 -8.21 11.29 6.81
N LYS A 38 -8.99 12.29 6.38
CA LYS A 38 -10.42 12.35 6.71
C LYS A 38 -11.15 11.13 6.16
N GLN A 39 -10.89 10.77 4.90
CA GLN A 39 -11.50 9.62 4.24
C GLN A 39 -11.17 8.32 4.98
N VAL A 40 -9.89 8.02 5.21
CA VAL A 40 -9.47 6.76 5.83
C VAL A 40 -9.96 6.64 7.27
N ILE A 41 -9.94 7.71 8.05
CA ILE A 41 -10.38 7.67 9.46
C ILE A 41 -11.91 7.57 9.57
N ALA A 42 -12.66 8.30 8.73
CA ALA A 42 -14.11 8.37 8.84
C ALA A 42 -14.84 7.24 8.11
N GLU A 43 -14.32 6.83 6.95
CA GLU A 43 -14.97 5.92 6.01
C GLU A 43 -14.22 4.58 5.88
N GLY A 44 -13.00 4.50 6.41
CA GLY A 44 -12.11 3.36 6.23
C GLY A 44 -11.32 3.42 4.92
N VAL A 45 -10.49 2.41 4.70
CA VAL A 45 -9.76 2.27 3.43
C VAL A 45 -10.77 1.91 2.33
N PRO A 46 -10.78 2.62 1.19
CA PRO A 46 -11.65 2.29 0.07
C PRO A 46 -11.60 0.80 -0.30
N PRO A 47 -12.73 0.17 -0.67
CA PRO A 47 -12.73 -1.18 -1.22
C PRO A 47 -11.77 -1.32 -2.40
N VAL A 48 -11.24 -2.54 -2.63
CA VAL A 48 -10.33 -2.82 -3.76
C VAL A 48 -10.96 -2.45 -5.11
N GLU A 49 -12.28 -2.51 -5.20
CA GLU A 49 -13.03 -2.16 -6.41
C GLU A 49 -13.21 -0.64 -6.61
N GLN A 50 -12.86 0.19 -5.62
CA GLN A 50 -12.76 1.65 -5.79
C GLN A 50 -11.41 2.03 -6.38
N VAL A 51 -11.28 1.74 -7.68
CA VAL A 51 -10.07 1.86 -8.50
C VAL A 51 -9.50 3.29 -8.53
N PHE A 52 -10.36 4.30 -8.56
CA PHE A 52 -9.97 5.67 -8.90
C PHE A 52 -9.03 6.32 -7.88
N GLU A 53 -9.27 6.18 -6.58
CA GLU A 53 -8.40 6.78 -5.57
C GLU A 53 -7.02 6.13 -5.54
N ALA A 54 -6.95 4.82 -5.84
CA ALA A 54 -5.69 4.10 -5.91
C ALA A 54 -4.84 4.54 -7.10
N LEU A 55 -5.45 4.89 -8.24
CA LEU A 55 -4.72 5.42 -9.40
C LEU A 55 -4.32 6.89 -9.17
N LYS A 56 -5.23 7.69 -8.62
CA LYS A 56 -5.00 9.10 -8.35
C LYS A 56 -3.83 9.33 -7.40
N ILE A 57 -3.71 8.55 -6.31
CA ILE A 57 -2.57 8.68 -5.39
C ILE A 57 -1.24 8.28 -6.02
N LEU A 58 -1.26 7.47 -7.09
CA LEU A 58 -0.09 7.16 -7.91
C LEU A 58 0.21 8.27 -8.93
N GLY A 59 -0.46 9.42 -8.82
CA GLY A 59 -0.26 10.59 -9.68
C GLY A 59 -0.96 10.50 -11.03
N ALA A 60 -1.86 9.54 -11.22
CA ALA A 60 -2.66 9.46 -12.44
C ALA A 60 -3.83 10.46 -12.40
N GLU A 61 -4.15 11.02 -13.56
CA GLU A 61 -5.33 11.83 -13.81
C GLU A 61 -6.22 11.12 -14.82
N ILE A 62 -7.54 11.35 -14.73
CA ILE A 62 -8.51 10.80 -15.67
C ILE A 62 -8.80 11.84 -16.76
N ASP A 63 -8.70 11.42 -18.01
CA ASP A 63 -9.17 12.20 -19.15
C ASP A 63 -10.72 12.16 -19.18
N PRO A 64 -11.41 13.31 -19.09
CA PRO A 64 -12.86 13.35 -19.05
C PRO A 64 -13.53 12.98 -20.38
N GLU A 65 -12.83 13.04 -21.50
CA GLU A 65 -13.36 12.72 -22.82
C GLU A 65 -13.27 11.22 -23.13
N THR A 66 -12.17 10.58 -22.74
CA THR A 66 -11.88 9.16 -23.04
C THR A 66 -12.17 8.24 -21.86
N GLY A 67 -12.09 8.75 -20.63
CA GLY A 67 -12.15 7.96 -19.40
C GLY A 67 -10.83 7.24 -19.07
N ASP A 68 -9.77 7.49 -19.84
CA ASP A 68 -8.47 6.86 -19.66
C ASP A 68 -7.69 7.51 -18.53
N TRP A 69 -6.98 6.69 -17.75
CA TRP A 69 -6.07 7.14 -16.70
C TRP A 69 -4.65 7.24 -17.26
N SER A 70 -3.95 8.33 -16.96
CA SER A 70 -2.54 8.51 -17.32
C SER A 70 -1.83 9.48 -16.36
N GLY A 71 -0.51 9.45 -16.33
CA GLY A 71 0.35 10.32 -15.55
C GLY A 71 0.95 9.66 -14.29
N GLY A 72 1.91 10.38 -13.70
CA GLY A 72 2.55 9.99 -12.45
C GLY A 72 3.34 8.69 -12.52
N VAL A 73 3.47 8.02 -11.38
CA VAL A 73 4.15 6.72 -11.28
C VAL A 73 3.28 5.60 -11.86
N TYR A 74 1.98 5.83 -12.04
CA TYR A 74 1.09 4.91 -12.73
C TYR A 74 1.53 4.64 -14.17
N ASP A 75 1.90 5.67 -14.94
CA ASP A 75 2.40 5.48 -16.31
C ASP A 75 3.67 4.63 -16.37
N GLU A 76 4.58 4.79 -15.40
CA GLU A 76 5.75 3.94 -15.30
C GLU A 76 5.38 2.48 -15.06
N MET A 77 4.42 2.23 -14.16
CA MET A 77 3.93 0.89 -13.87
C MET A 77 3.23 0.24 -15.07
N VAL A 78 2.49 1.03 -15.86
CA VAL A 78 1.85 0.59 -17.09
C VAL A 78 2.91 0.29 -18.16
N ALA A 79 3.90 1.16 -18.34
CA ALA A 79 5.01 0.97 -19.29
C ALA A 79 5.85 -0.27 -18.98
N ASP A 80 6.00 -0.61 -17.70
CA ASP A 80 6.71 -1.81 -17.21
C ASP A 80 5.85 -3.09 -17.22
N ASP A 81 4.65 -3.05 -17.80
CA ASP A 81 3.69 -4.16 -17.88
C ASP A 81 3.44 -4.81 -16.50
N LEU A 82 3.23 -3.97 -15.48
CA LEU A 82 2.85 -4.46 -14.16
C LEU A 82 1.40 -4.95 -14.19
N PRO A 83 1.13 -6.15 -13.64
CA PRO A 83 -0.22 -6.67 -13.60
C PRO A 83 -1.07 -5.82 -12.63
N TRP A 84 -2.32 -5.63 -13.00
CA TRP A 84 -3.29 -4.79 -12.29
C TRP A 84 -3.33 -4.99 -10.76
N PRO A 85 -3.26 -6.22 -10.21
CA PRO A 85 -3.21 -6.42 -8.76
C PRO A 85 -1.99 -5.80 -8.07
N MET A 86 -0.83 -5.70 -8.75
CA MET A 86 0.36 -5.05 -8.20
C MET A 86 0.19 -3.52 -8.16
N ILE A 87 -0.36 -2.94 -9.22
CA ILE A 87 -0.67 -1.51 -9.29
C ILE A 87 -1.66 -1.14 -8.17
N PHE A 88 -2.70 -1.94 -7.95
CA PHE A 88 -3.63 -1.69 -6.85
C PHE A 88 -3.02 -1.87 -5.48
N HIS A 89 -2.18 -2.88 -5.30
CA HIS A 89 -1.49 -3.07 -4.02
C HIS A 89 -0.63 -1.86 -3.69
N ALA A 90 0.06 -1.30 -4.69
CA ALA A 90 0.82 -0.06 -4.57
C ALA A 90 -0.08 1.13 -4.20
N GLY A 91 -1.16 1.38 -4.96
CA GLY A 91 -2.08 2.49 -4.70
C GLY A 91 -2.74 2.40 -3.31
N ARG A 92 -3.20 1.23 -2.89
CA ARG A 92 -3.75 1.01 -1.53
C ARG A 92 -2.72 1.25 -0.45
N THR A 93 -1.48 0.80 -0.67
CA THR A 93 -0.38 1.04 0.26
C THR A 93 -0.13 2.54 0.43
N ALA A 94 -0.13 3.31 -0.67
CA ALA A 94 0.01 4.76 -0.62
C ALA A 94 -1.16 5.44 0.10
N ILE A 95 -2.41 5.03 -0.15
CA ILE A 95 -3.59 5.55 0.58
C ILE A 95 -3.46 5.32 2.08
N ILE A 96 -3.05 4.13 2.51
CA ILE A 96 -2.92 3.80 3.95
C ILE A 96 -1.74 4.57 4.55
N HIS A 97 -0.61 4.64 3.83
CA HIS A 97 0.58 5.34 4.28
C HIS A 97 0.30 6.84 4.54
N TYR A 98 -0.27 7.53 3.55
CA TYR A 98 -0.50 8.97 3.64
C TYR A 98 -1.83 9.36 4.29
N GLY A 99 -2.85 8.49 4.21
CA GLY A 99 -4.16 8.69 4.82
C GLY A 99 -4.25 8.18 6.26
N PHE A 100 -3.34 7.33 6.72
CA PHE A 100 -3.36 6.87 8.12
C PHE A 100 -2.01 7.06 8.80
N THR A 101 -1.09 6.13 8.62
CA THR A 101 0.29 6.22 9.11
C THR A 101 1.23 5.41 8.22
N ALA A 102 2.50 5.81 8.18
CA ALA A 102 3.54 5.09 7.46
C ALA A 102 3.64 3.61 7.85
N ASP A 103 3.66 3.33 9.16
CA ASP A 103 3.74 1.97 9.73
C ASP A 103 2.60 1.05 9.26
N MET A 104 1.38 1.61 9.10
CA MET A 104 0.23 0.86 8.62
C MET A 104 0.32 0.60 7.10
N GLY A 105 0.90 1.53 6.35
CA GLY A 105 1.23 1.34 4.94
C GLY A 105 2.26 0.21 4.77
N GLU A 106 3.35 0.25 5.54
CA GLU A 106 4.36 -0.81 5.56
C GLU A 106 3.77 -2.17 5.94
N SER A 107 2.90 -2.19 6.96
CA SER A 107 2.18 -3.40 7.36
C SER A 107 1.33 -3.94 6.21
N HIS A 108 0.53 -3.10 5.54
CA HIS A 108 -0.25 -3.52 4.37
C HIS A 108 0.65 -4.06 3.25
N TRP A 109 1.76 -3.38 2.97
CA TRP A 109 2.75 -3.82 1.98
C TRP A 109 3.28 -5.23 2.27
N ALA A 110 3.68 -5.47 3.51
CA ALA A 110 4.20 -6.75 3.98
C ALA A 110 3.12 -7.85 4.06
N LEU A 111 1.87 -7.52 4.39
CA LEU A 111 0.76 -8.49 4.48
C LEU A 111 0.47 -9.19 3.14
N ALA A 112 0.78 -8.59 1.98
CA ALA A 112 0.70 -9.31 0.70
C ALA A 112 1.64 -10.54 0.64
N GLN A 113 2.67 -10.58 1.48
CA GLN A 113 3.54 -11.74 1.63
C GLN A 113 2.94 -12.81 2.56
N LEU A 114 2.03 -12.46 3.47
CA LEU A 114 1.49 -13.41 4.47
C LEU A 114 0.65 -14.53 3.84
N GLY A 115 -0.06 -14.27 2.73
CA GLY A 115 -0.72 -15.33 1.94
C GLY A 115 0.26 -16.35 1.32
N LYS A 116 1.56 -16.02 1.25
CA LYS A 116 2.63 -16.92 0.80
C LYS A 116 3.49 -17.47 1.95
N MET A 117 3.56 -16.77 3.08
CA MET A 117 4.33 -17.17 4.26
C MET A 117 3.56 -18.10 5.21
N VAL A 118 2.23 -17.99 5.26
CA VAL A 118 1.40 -19.00 5.92
C VAL A 118 1.18 -20.12 4.92
N ASP A 119 2.05 -21.14 4.93
CA ASP A 119 1.64 -22.41 4.35
C ASP A 119 0.47 -22.92 5.20
N LEU A 120 -0.72 -22.95 4.59
CA LEU A 120 -1.93 -23.45 5.22
C LEU A 120 -1.73 -24.88 5.77
N LYS A 121 -0.82 -25.67 5.20
CA LYS A 121 -0.42 -26.96 5.77
C LYS A 121 0.29 -26.80 7.10
N ASP A 122 1.28 -25.91 7.20
CA ASP A 122 2.05 -25.69 8.42
C ASP A 122 1.17 -25.12 9.54
N ALA A 123 0.28 -24.19 9.20
CA ALA A 123 -0.71 -23.66 10.14
C ALA A 123 -1.67 -24.77 10.63
N THR A 124 -2.14 -25.63 9.74
CA THR A 124 -3.03 -26.76 10.09
C THR A 124 -2.29 -27.81 10.93
N GLU A 125 -1.03 -28.11 10.62
CA GLU A 125 -0.20 -28.99 11.43
C GLU A 125 0.06 -28.43 12.83
N MET A 126 0.34 -27.13 12.95
CA MET A 126 0.58 -26.47 14.23
C MET A 126 -0.66 -26.53 15.12
N VAL A 127 -1.83 -26.26 14.57
CA VAL A 127 -3.12 -26.39 15.28
C VAL A 127 -3.37 -27.86 15.65
N GLY A 128 -3.09 -28.81 14.76
CA GLY A 128 -3.22 -30.24 15.04
C GLY A 128 -2.34 -30.70 16.20
N LYS A 129 -1.06 -30.30 16.23
CA LYS A 129 -0.11 -30.60 17.31
C LYS A 129 -0.55 -29.97 18.64
N PHE A 130 -1.04 -28.74 18.61
CA PHE A 130 -1.58 -28.06 19.81
C PHE A 130 -2.80 -28.80 20.38
N MET A 131 -3.75 -29.18 19.52
CA MET A 131 -4.96 -29.91 19.94
C MET A 131 -4.65 -31.30 20.49
N ALA A 132 -3.66 -32.00 19.93
CA ALA A 132 -3.19 -33.29 20.44
C ALA A 132 -2.56 -33.17 21.84
N HIS A 133 -1.74 -32.14 22.07
CA HIS A 133 -1.11 -31.85 23.36
C HIS A 133 -2.10 -31.43 24.46
N VAL A 134 -3.17 -30.72 24.08
CA VAL A 134 -4.26 -30.38 25.01
C VAL A 134 -5.04 -31.63 25.39
N LYS A 135 -5.33 -32.52 24.43
CA LYS A 135 -6.04 -33.79 24.70
C LYS A 135 -5.23 -34.78 25.52
N SER A 136 -3.90 -34.80 25.43
CA SER A 136 -3.06 -35.69 26.23
C SER A 136 -2.86 -35.23 27.68
N LYS A 137 -3.37 -34.04 28.05
CA LYS A 137 -3.28 -33.46 29.39
C LYS A 137 -4.62 -33.45 30.15
N GLN A 138 -5.69 -33.95 29.53
CA GLN A 138 -6.96 -34.30 30.18
C GLN A 138 -7.00 -35.81 30.45
#